data_AF-C5KCM3-F1
#
_entry.id   AF-C5KCM3-F1
#
_cell.length_a   1.000
_cell.length_b   1.000
_cell.length_c   1.000
_cell.angle_alpha   90.00
_cell.angle_beta   90.00
_cell.angle_gamma   90.00
#
_symmetry.space_group_name_H-M   'P 1'
#
loop_
_entity.id
_entity.type
_entity.pdbx_description
1 polymer ?
#
loop_
_entity_poly.entity_id
_entity_poly.type
_entity_poly.pdbx_seq_one_letter_code
_entity_poly.pdbx_strand_id
1 'polypeptide(L)'
;MHFLINILVIAFVAADNACTDADKKTIDGKLFTGFLYHCASDALFNPKGIIPKCLKEGCGLTDGCAQCFGQYGQCGLSCALQCLKDPSDPACKTCMDDHGCTAALLKCTGLKERLLPPKGKSDKCS
;
A
#
# COMPACT_ATOMS: atom_id res chain seq x y z
N MET A 1 -6.09 39.77 9.16
CA MET A 1 -4.89 39.38 9.93
C MET A 1 -4.19 38.30 9.13
N HIS A 2 -3.25 38.72 8.28
CA HIS A 2 -2.45 37.83 7.44
C HIS A 2 -1.38 37.15 8.32
N PHE A 3 -1.42 35.82 8.44
CA PHE A 3 -0.28 35.07 8.94
C PHE A 3 0.47 34.46 7.76
N LEU A 4 1.54 35.16 7.39
CA LEU A 4 2.61 34.64 6.54
C LEU A 4 3.37 33.61 7.38
N ILE A 5 3.20 32.33 7.07
CA ILE A 5 4.08 31.28 7.56
C ILE A 5 4.70 30.63 6.33
N ASN A 6 5.96 30.98 6.07
CA ASN A 6 6.87 30.25 5.19
C ASN A 6 7.11 28.86 5.79
N ILE A 7 6.12 27.97 5.67
CA ILE A 7 6.35 26.55 5.87
C ILE A 7 6.52 25.98 4.48
N LEU A 8 7.73 25.53 4.18
CA LEU A 8 8.00 24.56 3.13
C LEU A 8 7.31 23.25 3.53
N VAL A 9 5.97 23.25 3.58
CA VAL A 9 5.20 22.01 3.61
C VAL A 9 5.42 21.47 2.21
N ILE A 10 6.40 20.57 2.07
CA ILE A 10 6.28 19.55 1.03
C ILE A 10 4.99 18.83 1.42
N ALA A 11 3.87 19.33 0.92
CA ALA A 11 2.65 18.57 0.93
C ALA A 11 3.01 17.34 0.12
N PHE A 12 3.26 16.22 0.81
CA PHE A 12 2.99 14.94 0.20
C PHE A 12 1.50 14.99 -0.11
N VAL A 13 1.17 15.52 -1.28
CA VAL A 13 -0.12 15.26 -1.89
C VAL A 13 -0.09 13.75 -2.10
N ALA A 14 -0.63 13.02 -1.14
CA ALA A 14 -1.17 11.71 -1.45
C ALA A 14 -2.14 12.01 -2.59
N ALA A 15 -1.82 11.55 -3.79
CA ALA A 15 -2.72 11.70 -4.90
C ALA A 15 -4.02 11.00 -4.49
N ASP A 16 -5.08 11.77 -4.27
CA ASP A 16 -6.39 11.22 -3.98
C ASP A 16 -6.87 10.52 -5.25
N ASN A 17 -7.29 9.26 -5.14
CA ASN A 17 -7.71 8.43 -6.27
C ASN A 17 -6.64 8.25 -7.38
N ALA A 18 -5.40 7.96 -6.99
CA ALA A 18 -4.28 7.70 -7.89
C ALA A 18 -4.44 6.45 -8.77
N CYS A 19 -5.27 5.47 -8.38
CA CYS A 19 -5.51 4.27 -9.17
C CYS A 19 -6.63 4.49 -10.19
N THR A 20 -6.34 4.11 -11.44
CA THR A 20 -7.31 4.04 -12.52
C THR A 20 -8.28 2.88 -12.34
N ASP A 21 -9.34 2.82 -13.15
CA ASP A 21 -10.26 1.67 -13.14
C ASP A 21 -9.57 0.35 -13.57
N ALA A 22 -8.57 0.44 -14.46
CA ALA A 22 -7.76 -0.72 -14.84
C ALA A 22 -6.93 -1.23 -13.65
N ASP A 23 -6.31 -0.32 -12.89
CA ASP A 23 -5.57 -0.67 -11.68
C ASP A 23 -6.49 -1.37 -10.66
N LYS A 24 -7.68 -0.80 -10.41
CA LYS A 24 -8.67 -1.34 -9.47
C LYS A 24 -9.13 -2.74 -9.88
N LYS A 25 -9.32 -2.98 -11.18
CA LYS A 25 -9.64 -4.31 -11.71
C LYS A 25 -8.50 -5.32 -11.47
N THR A 26 -7.25 -4.90 -11.63
CA THR A 26 -6.09 -5.74 -11.29
C THR A 26 -6.02 -6.06 -9.79
N ILE A 27 -6.28 -5.05 -8.94
CA ILE A 27 -6.28 -5.20 -7.48
C ILE A 27 -7.37 -6.15 -6.97
N ASP A 28 -8.53 -6.17 -7.63
CA ASP A 28 -9.64 -7.09 -7.33
C ASP A 28 -9.32 -8.56 -7.70
N GLY A 29 -8.22 -8.80 -8.40
CA GLY A 29 -7.74 -10.12 -8.76
C GLY A 29 -7.37 -10.98 -7.54
N LYS A 30 -7.71 -12.27 -7.58
CA LYS A 30 -7.48 -13.24 -6.48
C LYS A 30 -6.01 -13.37 -6.06
N LEU A 31 -5.07 -13.14 -6.97
CA LEU A 31 -3.63 -13.29 -6.71
C LEU A 31 -2.97 -11.98 -6.26
N PHE A 32 -3.63 -10.83 -6.42
CA PHE A 32 -3.03 -9.53 -6.16
C PHE A 32 -2.47 -9.41 -4.74
N THR A 33 -3.25 -9.79 -3.72
CA THR A 33 -2.82 -9.63 -2.32
C THR A 33 -1.66 -10.56 -1.97
N GLY A 34 -1.62 -11.76 -2.56
CA GLY A 34 -0.49 -12.68 -2.43
C GLY A 34 0.77 -12.16 -3.13
N PHE A 35 0.61 -11.51 -4.29
CA PHE A 35 1.70 -10.88 -5.02
C PHE A 35 2.21 -9.61 -4.31
N LEU A 36 1.31 -8.80 -3.75
CA LEU A 36 1.67 -7.68 -2.88
C LEU A 36 2.48 -8.17 -1.67
N TYR A 37 2.10 -9.30 -1.07
CA TYR A 37 2.86 -9.89 0.03
C TYR A 37 4.24 -10.40 -0.41
N HIS A 38 4.35 -10.97 -1.61
CA HIS A 38 5.64 -11.29 -2.24
C HIS A 38 6.51 -10.02 -2.35
N CYS A 39 6.00 -8.96 -2.99
CA CYS A 39 6.70 -7.68 -3.14
C CYS A 39 7.11 -7.05 -1.81
N ALA A 40 6.25 -7.12 -0.78
CA ALA A 40 6.53 -6.55 0.54
C ALA A 40 7.60 -7.33 1.30
N SER A 41 7.71 -8.64 1.06
CA SER A 41 8.66 -9.49 1.78
C SER A 41 10.13 -9.23 1.44
N ASP A 42 10.40 -8.70 0.24
CA ASP A 42 11.73 -8.28 -0.19
C ASP A 42 12.05 -6.83 0.18
N ALA A 43 11.07 -6.10 0.73
CA ALA A 43 11.12 -4.65 0.84
C ALA A 43 11.73 -4.12 2.14
N LEU A 44 12.27 -4.99 2.99
CA LEU A 44 12.77 -4.77 4.37
C LEU A 44 13.00 -3.31 4.79
N PHE A 45 13.97 -2.62 4.18
CA PHE A 45 14.37 -1.25 4.55
C PHE A 45 13.93 -0.17 3.53
N ASN A 46 13.31 -0.56 2.42
CA ASN A 46 12.87 0.37 1.39
C ASN A 46 11.51 0.00 0.74
N PRO A 47 10.40 -0.08 1.51
CA PRO A 47 9.07 -0.32 0.96
C PRO A 47 8.66 0.64 -0.15
N LYS A 48 8.95 1.94 0.02
CA LYS A 48 8.62 2.97 -0.97
C LYS A 48 9.36 2.81 -2.30
N GLY A 49 10.55 2.22 -2.31
CA GLY A 49 11.30 1.97 -3.54
C GLY A 49 10.98 0.62 -4.19
N ILE A 50 10.83 -0.43 -3.37
CA ILE A 50 10.75 -1.82 -3.87
C ILE A 50 9.32 -2.21 -4.24
N ILE A 51 8.33 -1.94 -3.38
CA ILE A 51 6.95 -2.36 -3.63
C ILE A 51 6.38 -1.74 -4.90
N PRO A 52 6.50 -0.41 -5.15
CA PRO A 52 5.95 0.18 -6.36
C PRO A 52 6.58 -0.40 -7.62
N LYS A 53 7.90 -0.60 -7.62
CA LYS A 53 8.61 -1.20 -8.76
C LYS A 53 8.11 -2.62 -9.03
N CYS A 54 8.03 -3.46 -8.00
CA CYS A 54 7.56 -4.83 -8.10
C CYS A 54 6.12 -4.92 -8.64
N LEU A 55 5.20 -4.08 -8.14
CA LEU A 55 3.81 -4.05 -8.62
C LEU A 55 3.69 -3.51 -10.05
N LYS A 56 4.50 -2.51 -10.43
CA LYS A 56 4.53 -2.05 -11.83
C LYS A 56 4.96 -3.17 -12.77
N GLU A 57 6.06 -3.84 -12.46
CA GLU A 57 6.64 -4.88 -13.31
C GLU A 57 5.78 -6.14 -13.35
N GLY A 58 5.20 -6.56 -12.22
CA GLY A 58 4.43 -7.79 -12.12
C GLY A 58 2.93 -7.68 -12.37
N CYS A 59 2.33 -6.51 -12.10
CA CYS A 59 0.88 -6.28 -12.24
C CYS A 59 0.52 -5.24 -13.31
N GLY A 60 1.49 -4.49 -13.83
CA GLY A 60 1.21 -3.39 -14.76
C GLY A 60 0.46 -2.22 -14.13
N LEU A 61 0.57 -2.03 -12.81
CA LEU A 61 -0.07 -0.89 -12.15
C LEU A 61 0.53 0.43 -12.65
N THR A 62 -0.29 1.48 -12.70
CA THR A 62 0.19 2.84 -12.94
C THR A 62 1.12 3.30 -11.81
N ASP A 63 2.03 4.23 -12.13
CA ASP A 63 3.03 4.75 -11.19
C ASP A 63 2.40 5.32 -9.92
N GLY A 64 1.34 6.13 -10.07
CA GLY A 64 0.61 6.71 -8.95
C GLY A 64 -0.01 5.63 -8.07
N CYS A 65 -0.66 4.63 -8.67
CA CYS A 65 -1.29 3.54 -7.93
C CYS A 65 -0.27 2.68 -7.19
N ALA A 66 0.83 2.30 -7.86
CA ALA A 66 1.89 1.49 -7.27
C ALA A 66 2.55 2.21 -6.08
N GLN A 67 2.73 3.53 -6.16
CA GLN A 67 3.25 4.35 -5.07
C GLN A 67 2.35 4.32 -3.82
N CYS A 68 1.02 4.25 -3.96
CA CYS A 68 0.13 4.08 -2.81
C CYS A 68 0.47 2.83 -1.99
N PHE A 69 0.79 1.71 -2.65
CA PHE A 69 1.16 0.47 -1.97
C PHE A 69 2.56 0.53 -1.35
N GLY A 70 3.50 1.25 -1.97
CA GLY A 70 4.80 1.54 -1.35
C GLY A 70 4.67 2.39 -0.09
N GLN A 71 3.81 3.39 -0.11
CA GLN A 71 3.48 4.20 1.08
C GLN A 71 2.77 3.37 2.16
N TYR A 72 1.85 2.51 1.76
CA TYR A 72 1.18 1.59 2.68
C TYR A 72 2.15 0.62 3.36
N GLY A 73 3.07 0.00 2.59
CA GLY A 73 4.12 -0.86 3.14
C GLY A 73 5.06 -0.10 4.08
N GLN A 74 5.43 1.14 3.75
CA GLN A 74 6.23 1.99 4.64
C GLN A 74 5.50 2.31 5.94
N CYS A 75 4.21 2.65 5.86
CA CYS A 75 3.38 2.91 7.04
C CYS A 75 3.32 1.67 7.94
N GLY A 76 3.18 0.49 7.34
CA GLY A 76 3.09 -0.78 8.05
C GLY A 76 4.39 -1.24 8.72
N LEU A 77 5.53 -0.58 8.53
CA LEU A 77 6.77 -0.92 9.24
C LEU A 77 6.61 -0.82 10.77
N SER A 78 5.80 0.12 11.27
CA SER A 78 5.47 0.21 12.69
C SER A 78 4.67 -0.99 13.22
N CYS A 79 4.07 -1.77 12.33
CA CYS A 79 3.27 -2.97 12.61
C CYS A 79 3.99 -4.26 12.23
N ALA A 80 5.27 -4.20 11.85
CA ALA A 80 5.99 -5.34 11.29
C ALA A 80 6.00 -6.55 12.24
N LEU A 81 6.12 -6.34 13.56
CA LEU A 81 6.13 -7.44 14.53
C LEU A 81 4.80 -8.21 14.55
N GLN A 82 3.68 -7.51 14.40
CA GLN A 82 2.33 -8.09 14.34
C GLN A 82 2.06 -8.73 12.98
N CYS A 83 2.64 -8.20 11.90
CA CYS A 83 2.33 -8.60 10.52
C CYS A 83 3.31 -9.62 9.91
N LEU A 84 4.52 -9.76 10.45
CA LEU A 84 5.58 -10.58 9.84
C LEU A 84 5.23 -12.08 9.82
N LYS A 85 4.62 -12.58 10.91
CA LYS A 85 4.29 -13.99 11.08
C LYS A 85 3.07 -14.39 10.26
N ASP A 86 2.01 -13.60 10.34
CA ASP A 86 0.80 -13.78 9.56
C ASP A 86 0.19 -12.39 9.26
N PRO A 87 0.22 -11.93 8.00
CA PRO A 87 -0.40 -10.66 7.62
C PRO A 87 -1.94 -10.67 7.73
N SER A 88 -2.54 -11.85 7.97
CA SER A 88 -3.97 -12.02 8.25
C SER A 88 -4.30 -11.92 9.74
N ASP A 89 -3.30 -11.85 10.61
CA ASP A 89 -3.50 -11.79 12.06
C ASP A 89 -4.34 -10.55 12.43
N PRO A 90 -5.41 -10.70 13.24
CA PRO A 90 -6.20 -9.57 13.71
C PRO A 90 -5.40 -8.45 14.38
N ALA A 91 -4.28 -8.78 15.05
CA ALA A 91 -3.38 -7.80 15.64
C ALA A 91 -2.65 -6.96 14.59
N CYS A 92 -2.24 -7.59 13.47
CA CYS A 92 -1.70 -6.87 12.33
C CYS A 92 -2.75 -5.90 11.76
N LYS A 93 -3.97 -6.41 11.52
CA LYS A 93 -5.07 -5.60 11.01
C LYS A 93 -5.33 -4.37 11.88
N THR A 94 -5.42 -4.57 13.19
CA THR A 94 -5.70 -3.53 14.18
C THR A 94 -4.58 -2.50 14.20
N CYS A 95 -3.32 -2.91 14.23
CA CYS A 95 -2.19 -1.99 14.18
C CYS A 95 -2.22 -1.12 12.90
N MET A 96 -2.48 -1.72 11.74
CA MET A 96 -2.56 -0.99 10.47
C MET A 96 -3.72 0.02 10.44
N ASP A 97 -4.84 -0.27 11.12
CA ASP A 97 -5.97 0.66 11.28
C ASP A 97 -5.64 1.79 12.25
N ASP A 98 -5.07 1.47 13.42
CA ASP A 98 -4.72 2.44 14.47
C ASP A 98 -3.68 3.44 13.99
N HIS A 99 -2.73 3.00 13.18
CA HIS A 99 -1.74 3.88 12.53
C HIS A 99 -2.28 4.61 11.29
N GLY A 100 -3.55 4.41 10.93
CA GLY A 100 -4.18 5.07 9.78
C GLY A 100 -3.68 4.60 8.42
N CYS A 101 -2.87 3.52 8.35
CA CYS A 101 -2.29 3.01 7.12
C CYS A 101 -3.36 2.58 6.12
N THR A 102 -4.38 1.87 6.60
CA THR A 102 -5.50 1.43 5.75
C THR A 102 -6.32 2.60 5.22
N ALA A 103 -6.65 3.56 6.08
CA ALA A 103 -7.38 4.76 5.66
C ALA A 103 -6.61 5.57 4.59
N ALA A 104 -5.29 5.74 4.79
CA ALA A 104 -4.42 6.41 3.83
C ALA A 104 -4.36 5.66 2.49
N LEU A 105 -4.28 4.32 2.52
CA LEU A 105 -4.30 3.51 1.30
C LEU A 105 -5.62 3.67 0.54
N LEU A 106 -6.77 3.60 1.22
CA LEU A 106 -8.08 3.74 0.56
C LEU A 106 -8.24 5.12 -0.08
N LYS A 107 -7.82 6.17 0.63
CA LYS A 107 -7.81 7.53 0.10
C LYS A 107 -6.90 7.68 -1.13
N CYS A 108 -5.68 7.15 -1.04
CA CYS A 108 -4.70 7.22 -2.12
C CYS A 108 -5.16 6.43 -3.36
N THR A 109 -5.65 5.21 -3.18
CA THR A 109 -6.05 4.34 -4.30
C THR A 109 -7.45 4.65 -4.84
N GLY A 110 -8.32 5.26 -4.03
CA GLY A 110 -9.74 5.37 -4.35
C GLY A 110 -10.49 4.04 -4.31
N LEU A 111 -9.95 3.05 -3.59
CA LEU A 111 -10.67 1.81 -3.25
C LEU A 111 -11.69 2.09 -2.15
N LYS A 112 -12.82 1.37 -2.19
CA LYS A 112 -13.90 1.52 -1.21
C LYS A 112 -13.78 0.56 -0.03
N GLU A 113 -13.05 -0.54 -0.22
CA GLU A 113 -12.92 -1.61 0.74
C GLU A 113 -11.46 -1.98 0.95
N ARG A 114 -11.18 -2.53 2.13
CA ARG A 114 -9.87 -3.01 2.51
C ARG A 114 -9.45 -4.19 1.62
N LEU A 115 -8.15 -4.29 1.34
CA LEU A 115 -7.56 -5.48 0.75
C LEU A 115 -7.84 -6.73 1.60
N LEU A 116 -8.26 -7.81 0.95
CA LEU A 116 -8.36 -9.10 1.61
C LEU A 116 -6.98 -9.56 2.09
N PRO A 117 -6.88 -10.20 3.26
CA PRO A 117 -5.61 -10.76 3.71
C PRO A 117 -5.10 -11.82 2.71
N PRO A 118 -3.78 -11.86 2.43
CA PRO A 118 -3.23 -12.84 1.53
C PRO A 118 -3.28 -14.23 2.16
N LYS A 119 -3.68 -15.25 1.39
CA LYS A 119 -3.63 -16.65 1.84
C LYS A 119 -2.22 -17.26 1.79
N GLY A 120 -1.25 -16.51 1.27
CA GLY A 120 0.15 -16.89 1.05
C GLY A 120 0.82 -15.96 0.04
N LYS A 121 2.13 -16.10 -0.15
CA LYS A 121 2.85 -15.38 -1.22
C LYS A 121 2.43 -15.92 -2.58
N SER A 122 2.37 -15.04 -3.58
CA SER A 122 2.22 -15.42 -4.98
C SER A 122 3.31 -14.76 -5.80
N ASP A 123 3.92 -15.49 -6.72
CA ASP A 123 4.94 -14.93 -7.62
C ASP A 123 4.31 -14.36 -8.91
N LYS A 124 2.98 -14.37 -9.02
CA LYS A 124 2.21 -13.85 -10.16
C LYS A 124 1.09 -12.94 -9.69
N CYS A 125 0.80 -11.90 -10.46
CA CYS A 125 -0.26 -10.95 -10.12
C CYS A 125 -1.66 -11.37 -10.63
N SER A 126 -1.73 -12.21 -11.66
CA SER A 126 -2.98 -12.66 -12.30
C SER A 126 -2.86 -14.08 -12.83
#